data_AF-K8NVP1-F1
#
_entry.id   AF-K8NVP1-F1
#
_cell.length_a   1.000
_cell.length_b   1.000
_cell.length_c   1.000
_cell.angle_alpha   90.00
_cell.angle_beta   90.00
_cell.angle_gamma   90.00
#
_symmetry.space_group_name_H-M   'P 1'
#
loop_
_entity.id
_entity.type
_entity.pdbx_description
1 polymer ?
#
loop_
_entity_poly.entity_id
_entity_poly.type
_entity_poly.pdbx_seq_one_letter_code
_entity_poly.pdbx_strand_id
1 'polypeptide(L)' 'MRKVIGFDDDTYQALVQLGRDRMATLQELADEAFADLLKKHGVPKDLREALRRSVKASAPAKRKTKSARRK' A
#
# COMPACT_ATOMS: atom_id res chain seq x y z
N MET A 1 1.03 13.08 13.53
CA MET A 1 0.00 13.73 12.69
C MET A 1 -0.90 12.65 12.12
N ARG A 2 -2.19 12.65 12.48
CA ARG A 2 -3.19 11.73 11.90
C ARG A 2 -3.71 12.33 10.60
N LYS A 3 -3.57 11.64 9.47
CA LYS A 3 -4.24 12.05 8.23
C LYS A 3 -5.67 11.53 8.29
N VAL A 4 -6.63 12.44 8.18
CA VAL A 4 -8.07 12.12 8.18
C VAL A 4 -8.62 12.47 6.81
N ILE A 5 -9.50 11.63 6.29
CA ILE A 5 -10.22 11.85 5.04
C ILE A 5 -11.63 12.33 5.43
N GLY A 6 -12.01 13.52 4.99
CA GLY A 6 -13.36 14.04 5.15
C GLY A 6 -14.20 13.69 3.93
N PHE A 7 -15.45 13.32 4.18
CA PHE A 7 -16.49 13.12 3.17
C PHE A 7 -17.65 14.06 3.48
N ASP A 8 -18.32 14.58 2.46
CA ASP A 8 -19.67 15.13 2.62
C ASP A 8 -20.67 13.99 2.89
N ASP A 9 -21.82 14.35 3.48
CA ASP A 9 -22.82 13.38 3.91
C ASP A 9 -23.38 12.55 2.75
N ASP A 10 -23.61 13.16 1.59
CA ASP A 10 -24.18 12.48 0.42
C ASP A 10 -23.18 11.43 -0.13
N THR A 11 -21.92 11.82 -0.28
CA THR A 11 -20.84 10.90 -0.70
C THR A 11 -20.66 9.78 0.32
N TYR A 12 -20.71 10.08 1.62
CA TYR A 12 -20.60 9.06 2.65
C TYR A 12 -21.73 8.04 2.58
N GLN A 13 -22.98 8.49 2.41
CA GLN A 13 -24.13 7.57 2.27
C GLN A 13 -24.02 6.72 1.00
N ALA A 14 -23.59 7.31 -0.12
CA ALA A 14 -23.36 6.58 -1.36
C ALA A 14 -22.29 5.49 -1.20
N LEU A 15 -21.19 5.78 -0.50
CA LEU A 15 -20.13 4.80 -0.21
C LEU A 15 -20.60 3.68 0.72
N VAL A 16 -21.39 4.02 1.75
CA VAL A 16 -21.98 3.02 2.65
C VAL A 16 -22.97 2.13 1.91
N GLN A 17 -23.80 2.71 1.03
CA GLN A 17 -24.73 1.94 0.20
C GLN A 17 -23.98 1.00 -0.75
N LEU A 18 -22.93 1.49 -1.43
CA LEU A 18 -22.07 0.67 -2.28
C LEU A 18 -21.43 -0.49 -1.52
N GLY A 19 -21.02 -0.26 -0.26
CA GLY A 19 -20.55 -1.33 0.62
C GLY A 19 -21.62 -2.42 0.82
N ARG A 20 -22.84 -2.01 1.19
CA ARG A 20 -23.97 -2.95 1.38
C ARG A 20 -24.28 -3.76 0.13
N ASP A 21 -24.29 -3.11 -1.04
CA ASP A 21 -24.56 -3.76 -2.32
C ASP A 21 -23.51 -4.82 -2.66
N ARG A 22 -22.27 -4.65 -2.19
CA ARG A 22 -21.16 -5.60 -2.33
C ARG A 22 -21.00 -6.55 -1.14
N MET A 23 -21.92 -6.50 -0.17
CA MET A 23 -21.84 -7.24 1.10
C MET A 23 -20.53 -6.98 1.87
N ALA A 24 -20.00 -5.75 1.78
CA ALA A 24 -18.77 -5.32 2.42
C ALA A 24 -19.02 -4.10 3.32
N THR A 25 -18.15 -3.90 4.30
CA THR A 25 -18.11 -2.66 5.07
C THR A 25 -17.43 -1.54 4.30
N LEU A 26 -17.69 -0.28 4.68
CA LEU A 26 -16.97 0.87 4.12
C LEU A 26 -15.45 0.73 4.28
N GLN A 27 -15.00 0.16 5.39
CA GLN A 27 -13.58 -0.02 5.68
C GLN A 27 -12.95 -1.05 4.73
N GLU A 28 -13.60 -2.20 4.51
CA GLU A 28 -13.10 -3.22 3.57
C GLU A 28 -13.07 -2.69 2.13
N LEU A 29 -14.10 -1.95 1.73
CA LEU A 29 -14.14 -1.28 0.43
C LEU A 29 -12.98 -0.28 0.27
N ALA A 30 -12.66 0.46 1.33
CA ALA A 30 -11.55 1.40 1.35
C ALA A 30 -10.19 0.68 1.28
N ASP A 31 -10.00 -0.38 2.07
CA ASP A 31 -8.76 -1.14 2.09
C ASP A 31 -8.48 -1.82 0.73
N GLU A 32 -9.50 -2.34 0.06
CA GLU A 32 -9.39 -2.87 -1.30
C GLU A 32 -9.00 -1.78 -2.31
N ALA A 33 -9.74 -0.66 -2.33
CA ALA A 33 -9.49 0.44 -3.25
C ALA A 33 -8.09 1.05 -3.06
N PHE A 34 -7.65 1.22 -1.81
CA PHE A 34 -6.32 1.72 -1.51
C PHE A 34 -5.24 0.70 -1.85
N ALA A 35 -5.43 -0.59 -1.59
CA ALA A 35 -4.46 -1.62 -1.97
C ALA A 35 -4.19 -1.62 -3.47
N ASP A 36 -5.24 -1.52 -4.28
CA ASP A 36 -5.12 -1.46 -5.75
C ASP A 36 -4.40 -0.19 -6.21
N LEU A 37 -4.71 0.97 -5.60
CA LEU A 37 -4.04 2.23 -5.91
C LEU A 37 -2.55 2.20 -5.52
N LEU A 38 -2.24 1.75 -4.30
CA LEU A 38 -0.87 1.67 -3.80
C LEU A 38 -0.04 0.69 -4.65
N LYS A 39 -0.62 -0.43 -5.05
CA LYS A 39 0.03 -1.39 -5.95
C LYS A 39 0.38 -0.77 -7.30
N LYS A 40 -0.52 0.00 -7.92
CA LYS A 40 -0.26 0.69 -9.21
C LYS A 40 0.86 1.73 -9.11
N HIS A 41 0.94 2.46 -7.99
CA HIS A 41 1.97 3.47 -7.77
C HIS A 41 3.26 2.91 -7.13
N GLY A 42 3.33 1.58 -6.94
CA GLY A 42 4.47 0.93 -6.33
C GLY A 42 4.72 1.43 -4.90
N VAL A 43 3.67 1.75 -4.15
CA VAL A 43 3.72 2.12 -2.73
C VAL A 43 3.39 0.86 -1.90
N PRO A 44 4.12 0.59 -0.81
CA PRO A 44 3.84 -0.57 0.04
C PRO A 44 2.45 -0.45 0.66
N LYS A 45 1.66 -1.53 0.59
CA LYS A 45 0.28 -1.55 1.11
C LYS A 45 0.20 -1.69 2.64
N ASP A 46 1.23 -2.30 3.23
CA ASP A 46 1.29 -2.62 4.66
C ASP A 46 2.52 -1.99 5.32
N LEU A 47 2.42 -1.65 6.61
CA LEU A 47 3.56 -1.16 7.41
C LEU A 47 4.74 -2.13 7.36
N ARG A 48 4.48 -3.44 7.42
CA ARG A 48 5.53 -4.46 7.34
C ARG A 48 6.27 -4.43 6.01
N GLU A 49 5.55 -4.20 4.91
CA GLU A 49 6.14 -4.10 3.58
C GLU A 49 6.93 -2.79 3.43
N ALA A 50 6.40 -1.69 3.97
CA ALA A 50 7.09 -0.40 4.02
C ALA A 50 8.41 -0.48 4.80
N LEU A 51 8.39 -1.11 5.98
CA LEU A 51 9.58 -1.33 6.80
C LEU A 51 10.60 -2.23 6.09
N ARG A 52 10.16 -3.32 5.47
CA ARG A 52 11.06 -4.20 4.71
C ARG A 52 11.74 -3.45 3.56
N ARG A 53 11.03 -2.55 2.91
CA ARG A 53 11.56 -1.76 1.80
C ARG A 53 12.48 -0.64 2.28
N SER A 54 12.20 0.01 3.41
CA SER A 54 13.11 1.01 3.99
C SER A 54 14.43 0.38 4.42
N VAL A 55 14.40 -0.79 5.07
CA VAL A 55 15.62 -1.53 5.44
C VAL A 55 16.40 -1.95 4.20
N LYS A 56 15.72 -2.39 3.13
CA LYS A 56 16.36 -2.75 1.87
C LYS A 56 16.97 -1.54 1.14
N ALA A 57 16.34 -0.36 1.24
CA ALA A 57 16.88 0.88 0.70
C ALA A 57 18.08 1.41 1.50
N SER A 58 18.09 1.21 2.82
CA SER A 58 19.20 1.59 3.72
C SER A 58 20.34 0.57 3.75
N ALA A 59 20.19 -0.61 3.13
CA ALA A 59 21.24 -1.61 3.08
C ALA A 59 22.34 -1.18 2.07
N PRO A 60 23.62 -1.15 2.46
CA PRO A 60 24.70 -0.83 1.53
C PRO A 60 24.69 -1.86 0.39
N ALA A 61 24.68 -1.37 -0.85
CA ALA A 61 24.64 -2.21 -2.04
C ALA A 61 25.78 -3.24 -1.97
N LYS A 62 25.45 -4.53 -1.82
CA LYS A 62 26.43 -5.61 -1.89
C LYS A 62 27.08 -5.53 -3.27
N ARG A 63 28.27 -4.94 -3.34
CA ARG A 63 29.17 -4.99 -4.50
C ARG A 63 29.27 -6.47 -4.90
N LYS A 64 28.67 -6.83 -6.03
CA LYS A 64 28.88 -8.16 -6.60
C LYS A 64 30.36 -8.25 -6.95
N THR A 65 31.14 -8.89 -6.09
CA THR A 65 32.50 -9.31 -6.42
C THR A 65 32.38 -10.32 -7.54
N LYS A 66 32.58 -9.86 -8.78
CA LYS A 66 32.81 -10.75 -9.93
C LYS A 66 34.02 -11.59 -9.55
N SER A 67 33.77 -12.86 -9.20
CA SER A 67 34.83 -13.84 -9.00
C SER A 67 35.63 -13.92 -10.29
N ALA A 68 36.88 -13.50 -10.22
CA ALA A 68 37.82 -13.59 -11.32
C ALA A 68 38.09 -15.09 -11.58
N ARG A 69 37.58 -15.58 -12.71
CA ARG A 69 37.96 -16.85 -13.32
C ARG A 69 39.44 -16.78 -13.65
N ARG A 70 40.31 -17.31 -12.77
CA ARG A 70 41.73 -17.51 -13.07
C ARG A 70 41.88 -18.79 -13.90
N LYS A 71 42.61 -18.63 -15.01
CA LYS A 71 43.08 -19.64 -15.96
C LYS A 71 44.03 -20.62 -15.30
#